data_AF-A0A3C1N817-F1
#
_entry.id   AF-A0A3C1N817-F1
#
_cell.length_a   1.000
_cell.length_b   1.000
_cell.length_c   1.000
_cell.angle_alpha   90.00
_cell.angle_beta   90.00
_cell.angle_gamma   90.00
#
_symmetry.space_group_name_H-M   'P 1'
#
loop_
_entity.id
_entity.type
_entity.pdbx_description
1 polymer ?
#
loop_
_entity_poly.entity_id
_entity_poly.type
_entity_poly.pdbx_seq_one_letter_code
_entity_poly.pdbx_strand_id
1 'polypeptide(L)'
;VDLSERGINEAREAGNTLKDNDFHFDVTMTSYLKRSIRTLWLILDALDQMHLPIQTDWRLNERHYGALQGLDKRETVAQHGEQQVLEWRRGFSVRPPAMALDDPERPANHPHYRGLANIPDTESLADTLTRVTRWWHDALVPLLKQKKRV
;
A
#
# COMPACT_ATOMS: atom_id res chain seq x y z
N VAL A 1 -0.66 9.25 6.71
CA VAL A 1 0.01 10.26 5.84
C VAL A 1 -0.71 10.37 4.52
N ASP A 2 -0.91 11.61 4.05
CA ASP A 2 -1.57 11.94 2.77
C ASP A 2 -0.53 12.24 1.66
N LEU A 3 -0.99 12.50 0.44
CA LEU A 3 -0.17 12.98 -0.67
C LEU A 3 0.35 14.40 -0.41
N SER A 4 1.56 14.69 -0.90
CA SER A 4 2.04 16.06 -1.05
C SER A 4 1.42 16.73 -2.28
N GLU A 5 1.59 18.04 -2.44
CA GLU A 5 1.18 18.77 -3.65
C GLU A 5 1.78 18.15 -4.91
N ARG A 6 3.07 17.80 -4.85
CA ARG A 6 3.75 17.08 -5.93
C ARG A 6 3.07 15.74 -6.22
N GLY A 7 2.75 14.94 -5.20
CA GLY A 7 2.09 13.65 -5.38
C GLY A 7 0.66 13.77 -5.94
N ILE A 8 -0.04 14.87 -5.66
CA ILE A 8 -1.34 15.18 -6.29
C ILE A 8 -1.17 15.45 -7.78
N ASN A 9 -0.15 16.24 -8.16
CA ASN A 9 0.13 16.54 -9.56
C ASN A 9 0.56 15.28 -10.33
N GLU A 10 1.46 14.47 -9.76
CA GLU A 10 1.88 13.19 -10.35
C GLU A 10 0.69 12.25 -10.60
N ALA A 11 -0.29 12.19 -9.69
CA ALA A 11 -1.49 11.37 -9.88
C ALA A 11 -2.39 11.88 -11.02
N ARG A 12 -2.56 13.20 -11.15
CA ARG A 12 -3.33 13.79 -12.27
C ARG A 12 -2.64 13.59 -13.61
N GLU A 13 -1.32 13.77 -13.65
CA GLU A 13 -0.51 13.53 -14.85
C GLU A 13 -0.58 12.06 -15.29
N ALA A 14 -0.55 11.12 -14.35
CA ALA A 14 -0.76 9.70 -14.65
C ALA A 14 -2.14 9.45 -15.26
N GLY A 15 -3.20 10.05 -14.70
CA GLY A 15 -4.56 9.93 -15.25
C GLY A 15 -4.69 10.51 -16.67
N ASN A 16 -4.12 11.70 -16.91
CA ASN A 16 -4.08 12.30 -18.26
C ASN A 16 -3.29 11.43 -19.24
N THR A 17 -2.15 10.89 -18.82
CA THR A 17 -1.34 9.99 -19.66
C THR A 17 -2.12 8.75 -20.07
N LEU A 18 -2.87 8.14 -19.14
CA LEU A 18 -3.72 6.99 -19.44
C LEU A 18 -4.84 7.37 -20.42
N LYS A 19 -5.46 8.53 -20.23
CA LYS A 19 -6.50 9.06 -21.12
C LYS A 19 -5.99 9.29 -22.54
N ASP A 20 -4.84 9.94 -22.67
CA ASP A 20 -4.21 10.26 -23.96
C ASP A 20 -3.80 9.00 -24.74
N ASN A 21 -3.65 7.87 -24.05
CA ASN A 21 -3.35 6.56 -24.63
C ASN A 21 -4.57 5.63 -24.70
N ASP A 22 -5.78 6.17 -24.56
CA ASP A 22 -7.06 5.44 -24.67
C ASP A 22 -7.18 4.22 -23.73
N PHE A 23 -6.63 4.33 -22.52
CA PHE A 23 -6.83 3.33 -21.47
C PHE A 23 -8.23 3.45 -20.86
N HIS A 24 -8.87 2.30 -20.69
CA HIS A 24 -10.18 2.18 -20.05
C HIS A 24 -10.16 0.97 -19.11
N PHE A 25 -10.80 1.12 -17.96
CA PHE A 25 -10.88 0.07 -16.95
C PHE A 25 -12.32 -0.41 -16.73
N ASP A 26 -12.48 -1.62 -16.21
CA ASP A 26 -13.78 -2.21 -15.84
C ASP A 26 -13.94 -2.30 -14.31
N VAL A 27 -12.82 -2.29 -13.58
CA VAL A 27 -12.74 -2.33 -12.12
C VAL A 27 -11.39 -1.78 -11.72
N THR A 28 -11.32 -1.14 -10.55
CA THR A 28 -10.05 -0.65 -10.01
C THR A 28 -9.81 -1.21 -8.61
N MET A 29 -8.55 -1.24 -8.20
CA MET A 29 -8.14 -1.85 -6.94
C MET A 29 -7.14 -0.95 -6.22
N THR A 30 -7.20 -0.90 -4.90
CA THR A 30 -6.27 -0.07 -4.11
C THR A 30 -6.05 -0.62 -2.70
N SER A 31 -5.07 -0.07 -2.00
CA SER A 31 -4.80 -0.36 -0.60
C SER A 31 -5.74 0.40 0.34
N TYR A 32 -5.71 0.11 1.64
CA TYR A 32 -6.44 0.88 2.66
C TYR A 32 -5.77 2.23 2.98
N LEU A 33 -4.66 2.57 2.33
CA LEU A 33 -3.86 3.74 2.66
C LEU A 33 -4.38 4.96 1.92
N LYS A 34 -4.70 6.03 2.66
CA LYS A 34 -5.24 7.31 2.16
C LYS A 34 -4.55 7.81 0.89
N ARG A 35 -3.22 7.75 0.86
CA ARG A 35 -2.40 8.17 -0.30
C ARG A 35 -2.72 7.36 -1.57
N SER A 36 -2.83 6.03 -1.49
CA SER A 36 -3.15 5.17 -2.63
C SER A 36 -4.60 5.38 -3.09
N ILE A 37 -5.52 5.56 -2.15
CA ILE A 37 -6.94 5.83 -2.45
C ILE A 37 -7.06 7.17 -3.19
N ARG A 38 -6.42 8.23 -2.69
CA ARG A 38 -6.47 9.56 -3.33
C ARG A 38 -5.77 9.59 -4.68
N THR A 39 -4.66 8.87 -4.85
CA THR A 39 -4.03 8.70 -6.16
C THR A 39 -5.01 8.05 -7.15
N LEU A 40 -5.68 6.96 -6.76
CA LEU A 40 -6.67 6.31 -7.62
C LEU A 40 -7.83 7.25 -7.98
N TRP A 41 -8.38 7.99 -7.01
CA TRP A 41 -9.47 8.94 -7.28
C TRP A 41 -9.06 10.04 -8.26
N LEU A 42 -7.87 10.61 -8.12
CA LEU A 42 -7.37 11.64 -9.04
C LEU A 42 -7.15 11.08 -10.46
N ILE A 43 -6.73 9.83 -10.58
CA ILE A 43 -6.59 9.14 -11.87
C ILE A 43 -7.96 8.91 -12.51
N LEU A 44 -8.94 8.40 -11.74
CA LEU A 44 -10.29 8.14 -12.21
C LEU A 44 -11.05 9.42 -12.62
N ASP A 45 -10.82 10.52 -11.91
CA ASP A 45 -11.37 11.84 -12.23
C ASP A 45 -10.82 12.34 -13.58
N ALA A 46 -9.51 12.26 -13.79
CA ALA A 46 -8.89 12.64 -15.06
C ALA A 46 -9.39 11.78 -16.24
N LEU A 47 -9.58 10.48 -16.02
CA LEU A 47 -10.10 9.51 -16.99
C LEU A 47 -11.61 9.66 -17.27
N ASP A 48 -12.35 10.42 -16.47
CA ASP A 48 -13.82 10.44 -16.47
C ASP A 48 -14.46 9.06 -16.20
N GLN A 49 -13.81 8.28 -15.32
CA GLN A 49 -14.20 6.91 -14.95
C GLN A 49 -14.51 6.74 -13.46
N MET A 50 -14.94 7.80 -12.78
CA MET A 50 -15.29 7.79 -11.34
C MET A 50 -16.42 6.83 -10.95
N HIS A 51 -17.21 6.37 -11.93
CA HIS A 51 -18.29 5.41 -11.74
C HIS A 51 -17.80 3.96 -11.56
N LEU A 52 -16.52 3.68 -11.80
CA LEU A 52 -15.99 2.33 -11.73
C LEU A 52 -16.01 1.76 -10.30
N PRO A 53 -16.25 0.44 -10.16
CA PRO A 53 -16.14 -0.20 -8.87
C PRO A 53 -14.69 -0.17 -8.36
N ILE A 54 -14.52 0.11 -7.07
CA ILE A 54 -13.22 0.14 -6.39
C ILE A 54 -13.17 -1.01 -5.37
N GLN A 55 -12.21 -1.92 -5.53
CA GLN A 55 -11.94 -2.98 -4.56
C GLN A 55 -10.76 -2.61 -3.66
N THR A 56 -10.99 -2.50 -2.36
CA THR A 56 -9.95 -2.17 -1.38
C THR A 56 -9.48 -3.42 -0.64
N ASP A 57 -8.17 -3.68 -0.62
CA ASP A 57 -7.59 -4.85 0.07
C ASP A 57 -6.33 -4.48 0.86
N TRP A 58 -6.23 -4.93 2.11
CA TRP A 58 -5.10 -4.63 2.99
C TRP A 58 -3.82 -5.31 2.51
N ARG A 59 -3.96 -6.40 1.73
CA ARG A 59 -2.85 -7.10 1.11
C ARG A 59 -2.14 -6.26 0.05
N LEU A 60 -2.68 -5.10 -0.33
CA LEU A 60 -2.03 -4.08 -1.16
C LEU A 60 -1.39 -2.93 -0.35
N ASN A 61 -1.48 -2.94 0.98
CA ASN A 61 -0.83 -1.92 1.79
C ASN A 61 0.70 -1.99 1.61
N GLU A 62 1.36 -0.87 1.86
CA GLU A 62 2.81 -0.79 2.01
C GLU A 62 3.33 -1.78 3.05
N ARG A 63 4.61 -2.18 2.94
CA ARG A 63 5.31 -2.99 3.94
C ARG A 63 5.18 -2.36 5.34
N HIS A 64 4.78 -3.15 6.33
CA HIS A 64 4.70 -2.68 7.71
C HIS A 64 6.08 -2.52 8.35
N TYR A 65 6.50 -1.28 8.64
CA TYR A 65 7.81 -0.99 9.25
C TYR A 65 7.90 -1.27 10.76
N GLY A 66 6.86 -1.87 11.35
CA GLY A 66 6.81 -2.20 12.77
C GLY A 66 7.00 -0.99 13.67
N ALA A 67 7.76 -1.17 14.75
CA ALA A 67 8.04 -0.11 15.71
C ALA A 67 8.85 1.07 15.13
N LEU A 68 9.33 0.97 13.88
CA LEU A 68 10.01 2.09 13.20
C LEU A 68 9.02 3.07 12.55
N GLN A 69 7.72 2.79 12.56
CA GLN A 69 6.73 3.73 12.04
C GLN A 69 6.74 5.04 12.83
N GLY A 70 6.74 6.17 12.12
CA GLY A 70 6.70 7.50 12.73
C GLY A 70 8.02 8.01 13.30
N LEU A 71 9.04 7.15 13.45
CA LEU A 71 10.35 7.57 13.94
C LEU A 71 11.13 8.38 12.90
N ASP A 72 11.88 9.37 13.36
CA ASP A 72 12.82 10.07 12.50
C ASP A 72 13.98 9.15 12.10
N LYS A 73 14.37 9.23 10.82
CA LYS A 73 15.41 8.36 10.27
C LYS A 73 16.77 8.59 10.92
N ARG A 74 17.13 9.84 11.23
CA ARG A 74 18.42 10.18 11.84
C ARG A 74 18.48 9.65 13.26
N GLU A 75 17.40 9.80 14.01
CA GLU A 75 17.28 9.26 15.36
C GLU A 75 17.38 7.72 15.35
N THR A 76 16.68 7.07 14.42
CA THR A 76 16.73 5.61 14.27
C THR A 76 18.15 5.13 13.95
N VAL A 77 18.88 5.83 13.06
CA VAL A 77 20.28 5.51 12.74
C VAL A 77 21.21 5.73 13.93
N ALA A 78 21.00 6.81 14.70
CA ALA A 78 21.79 7.07 15.89
C ALA A 78 21.61 5.99 16.97
N GLN A 79 20.39 5.44 17.11
CA GLN A 79 20.08 4.41 18.11
C GLN A 79 20.49 3.01 17.69
N HIS A 80 20.30 2.64 16.41
CA HIS A 80 20.45 1.26 15.94
C HIS A 80 21.65 1.03 15.01
N GLY A 81 22.32 2.10 14.58
CA GLY A 81 23.41 2.05 13.62
C GLY A 81 22.93 1.98 12.16
N GLU A 82 23.74 2.56 11.27
CA GLU A 82 23.40 2.69 9.85
C GLU A 82 23.22 1.34 9.15
N GLN A 83 24.10 0.38 9.43
CA GLN A 83 24.05 -0.96 8.82
C GLN A 83 22.73 -1.66 9.15
N GLN A 84 22.29 -1.62 10.40
CA GLN A 84 21.04 -2.27 10.83
C GLN A 84 19.82 -1.61 10.18
N VAL A 85 19.78 -0.27 10.12
CA VAL A 85 18.71 0.47 9.45
C VAL A 85 18.69 0.18 7.96
N LEU A 86 19.86 0.04 7.32
CA LEU A 86 19.96 -0.33 5.93
C LEU A 86 19.43 -1.75 5.67
N GLU A 87 19.74 -2.70 6.54
CA GLU A 87 19.21 -4.07 6.49
C GLU A 87 17.68 -4.09 6.62
N TRP A 88 17.09 -3.36 7.57
CA TRP A 88 15.63 -3.26 7.67
C TRP A 88 14.99 -2.63 6.42
N ARG A 89 15.67 -1.66 5.79
CA ARG A 89 15.13 -0.97 4.62
C ARG A 89 15.28 -1.77 3.33
N ARG A 90 16.41 -2.44 3.13
CA ARG A 90 16.81 -3.06 1.86
C ARG A 90 16.92 -4.59 1.91
N GLY A 91 17.00 -5.17 3.10
CA GLY A 91 17.02 -6.62 3.29
C GLY A 91 15.72 -7.25 2.80
N PHE A 92 15.83 -8.33 2.03
CA PHE A 92 14.67 -9.01 1.47
C PHE A 92 13.81 -9.67 2.57
N SER A 93 14.45 -10.41 3.48
CA SER A 93 13.77 -11.20 4.52
C SER A 93 13.96 -10.65 5.94
N VAL A 94 14.59 -9.48 6.09
CA VAL A 94 14.84 -8.88 7.41
C VAL A 94 13.63 -8.08 7.84
N ARG A 95 13.04 -8.43 8.98
CA ARG A 95 11.93 -7.68 9.58
C ARG A 95 12.47 -6.61 10.52
N PRO A 96 11.93 -5.38 10.48
CA PRO A 96 12.07 -4.43 11.59
C PRO A 96 11.51 -4.99 12.91
N PRO A 97 11.84 -4.40 14.06
CA PRO A 97 11.20 -4.75 15.33
C PRO A 97 9.67 -4.64 15.23
N ALA A 98 8.95 -5.62 15.78
CA ALA A 98 7.49 -5.61 15.81
C ALA A 98 6.96 -4.48 16.72
N MET A 99 5.77 -3.97 16.41
CA MET A 99 5.03 -3.15 17.38
C MET A 99 4.72 -3.95 18.64
N ALA A 100 4.71 -3.28 19.80
CA ALA A 100 4.36 -3.90 21.07
C ALA A 100 2.88 -4.30 21.06
N LEU A 101 2.51 -5.41 21.74
CA LEU A 101 1.16 -5.96 21.68
C LEU A 101 0.09 -5.04 22.30
N ASP A 102 0.50 -4.20 23.23
CA ASP A 102 -0.31 -3.20 23.94
C ASP A 102 -0.25 -1.81 23.28
N ASP A 103 0.49 -1.66 22.18
CA ASP A 103 0.57 -0.38 21.45
C ASP A 103 -0.81 -0.02 20.86
N PRO A 104 -1.38 1.15 21.20
CA PRO A 104 -2.69 1.56 20.71
C PRO A 104 -2.72 1.77 19.19
N GLU A 105 -1.59 2.10 18.57
CA GLU A 105 -1.47 2.35 17.13
C GLU A 105 -1.28 1.06 16.31
N ARG A 106 -1.30 -0.12 16.96
CA ARG A 106 -1.25 -1.39 16.23
C ARG A 106 -2.31 -1.44 15.14
N PRO A 107 -1.97 -1.89 13.93
CA PRO A 107 -2.94 -2.05 12.84
C PRO A 107 -4.16 -2.88 13.24
N ALA A 108 -4.00 -3.93 14.04
CA ALA A 108 -5.12 -4.76 14.49
C ALA A 108 -6.20 -3.97 15.27
N ASN A 109 -5.83 -2.85 15.90
CA ASN A 109 -6.74 -1.99 16.65
C ASN A 109 -7.41 -0.92 15.77
N HIS A 110 -6.88 -0.68 14.57
CA HIS A 110 -7.33 0.42 13.73
C HIS A 110 -8.69 0.09 13.06
N PRO A 111 -9.70 0.99 13.11
CA PRO A 111 -11.05 0.73 12.61
C PRO A 111 -11.14 0.24 11.15
N HIS A 112 -10.23 0.69 10.29
CA HIS A 112 -10.14 0.27 8.88
C HIS A 112 -9.97 -1.23 8.69
N TYR A 113 -9.38 -1.92 9.67
CA TYR A 113 -9.10 -3.36 9.57
C TYR A 113 -10.05 -4.23 10.40
N ARG A 114 -11.16 -3.64 10.89
CA ARG A 114 -12.15 -4.37 11.68
C ARG A 114 -12.72 -5.54 10.88
N GLY A 115 -12.66 -6.74 11.48
CA GLY A 115 -13.12 -7.98 10.84
C GLY A 115 -12.12 -8.63 9.88
N LEU A 116 -10.93 -8.03 9.70
CA LEU A 116 -9.84 -8.61 8.93
C LEU A 116 -8.88 -9.36 9.87
N ALA A 117 -8.37 -10.50 9.40
CA ALA A 117 -7.39 -11.30 10.15
C ALA A 117 -5.97 -11.12 9.58
N ASN A 118 -4.97 -11.45 10.39
CA ASN A 118 -3.56 -11.51 10.00
C ASN A 118 -2.95 -10.17 9.56
N ILE A 119 -3.43 -9.05 10.10
CA ILE A 119 -2.79 -7.75 9.88
C ILE A 119 -1.44 -7.75 10.63
N PRO A 120 -0.32 -7.46 9.96
CA PRO A 120 1.01 -7.64 10.53
C PRO A 120 1.42 -6.49 11.45
N ASP A 121 2.12 -6.81 12.53
CA ASP A 121 2.78 -5.83 13.40
C ASP A 121 4.20 -5.45 12.91
N THR A 122 4.75 -6.16 11.92
CA THR A 122 6.00 -5.86 11.18
C THR A 122 6.11 -6.77 9.97
N GLU A 123 6.79 -6.31 8.93
CA GLU A 123 7.00 -7.06 7.70
C GLU A 123 8.39 -6.83 7.10
N SER A 124 8.93 -7.88 6.51
CA SER A 124 10.00 -7.81 5.51
C SER A 124 9.41 -7.65 4.11
N LEU A 125 10.27 -7.51 3.10
CA LEU A 125 9.81 -7.53 1.71
C LEU A 125 9.29 -8.93 1.31
N ALA A 126 9.88 -10.00 1.85
CA ALA A 126 9.42 -11.38 1.62
C ALA A 126 8.00 -11.64 2.17
N ASP A 127 7.66 -11.05 3.32
CA ASP A 127 6.30 -11.15 3.89
C ASP A 127 5.28 -10.42 3.01
N THR A 128 5.64 -9.21 2.58
CA THR A 128 4.83 -8.39 1.66
C THR A 128 4.58 -9.16 0.36
N LEU A 129 5.63 -9.74 -0.23
CA LEU A 129 5.53 -10.58 -1.43
C LEU A 129 4.56 -11.74 -1.21
N THR A 130 4.64 -12.42 -0.07
CA THR A 130 3.77 -13.56 0.25
C THR A 130 2.29 -13.16 0.24
N ARG A 131 1.92 -12.08 0.94
CA ARG A 131 0.51 -11.64 0.98
C ARG A 131 0.01 -11.06 -0.34
N VAL A 132 0.86 -10.32 -1.07
CA VAL A 132 0.52 -9.78 -2.40
C VAL A 132 0.36 -10.91 -3.40
N THR A 133 1.19 -11.96 -3.34
CA THR A 133 1.06 -13.15 -4.19
C THR A 133 -0.25 -13.88 -3.93
N ARG A 134 -0.68 -14.00 -2.67
CA ARG A 134 -2.01 -14.56 -2.36
C ARG A 134 -3.12 -13.68 -2.93
N TRP A 135 -3.07 -12.37 -2.68
CA TRP A 135 -4.03 -11.42 -3.26
C TRP A 135 -4.11 -11.49 -4.79
N TRP A 136 -2.96 -11.59 -5.45
CA TRP A 136 -2.86 -11.73 -6.91
C TRP A 136 -3.67 -12.93 -7.40
N HIS A 137 -3.48 -14.10 -6.79
CA HIS A 137 -4.18 -15.32 -7.20
C HIS A 137 -5.67 -15.31 -6.81
N ASP A 138 -6.00 -14.76 -5.64
CA ASP A 138 -7.37 -14.79 -5.10
C ASP A 138 -8.29 -13.74 -5.74
N ALA A 139 -7.75 -12.56 -6.07
CA ALA A 139 -8.55 -11.39 -6.47
C ALA A 139 -8.28 -10.96 -7.92
N LEU A 140 -7.00 -10.79 -8.30
CA LEU A 140 -6.66 -10.20 -9.60
C LEU A 140 -6.74 -11.22 -10.76
N VAL A 141 -6.17 -12.42 -10.59
CA VAL A 141 -6.18 -13.47 -11.62
C VAL A 141 -7.58 -13.85 -12.08
N PRO A 142 -8.60 -14.02 -11.21
CA PRO A 142 -9.96 -14.28 -11.65
C PRO A 142 -10.54 -13.19 -12.55
N LEU A 143 -10.28 -11.92 -12.26
CA LEU A 143 -10.72 -10.78 -13.06
C LEU A 143 -10.05 -10.78 -14.45
N LEU A 144 -8.74 -11.01 -14.48
CA LEU A 144 -7.98 -11.13 -15.72
C LEU A 144 -8.47 -12.31 -16.59
N LYS A 145 -8.80 -13.45 -15.98
CA LYS A 145 -9.38 -14.61 -16.69
C LYS A 145 -10.75 -14.29 -17.31
N GLN A 146 -11.50 -13.38 -16.70
CA GLN A 146 -12.76 -12.85 -17.23
C GLN A 146 -12.54 -11.72 -18.25
N LYS A 147 -11.28 -11.44 -18.64
CA LYS A 147 -10.88 -10.37 -19.55
C LYS A 147 -11.28 -8.97 -19.07
N LYS A 148 -11.41 -8.79 -17.75
CA LYS A 148 -11.60 -7.46 -17.16
C LYS A 148 -10.31 -6.66 -17.28
N ARG A 149 -10.45 -5.39 -17.66
CA ARG A 149 -9.40 -4.38 -17.60
C ARG A 149 -9.34 -3.85 -16.18
N VAL A 150 -8.19 -4.05 -15.54
CA VAL A 150 -7.94 -3.85 -14.10
C VAL A 150 -6.74 -2.96 -13.90
#